data_AF-A0A1V0G0C3-F1
#
_entry.id   AF-A0A1V0G0C3-F1
#
_cell.length_a   1.000
_cell.length_b   1.000
_cell.length_c   1.000
_cell.angle_alpha   90.00
_cell.angle_beta   90.00
_cell.angle_gamma   90.00
#
_symmetry.space_group_name_H-M   'P 1'
#
loop_
_entity.id
_entity.type
_entity.pdbx_description
1 polymer ?
#
loop_
_entity_poly.entity_id
_entity_poly.type
_entity_poly.pdbx_seq_one_letter_code
_entity_poly.pdbx_strand_id
1 'polypeptide(L)'
;MRIYFSFIVVLLTGTVESSKAGKKGSQILNENEFKTLCGFVNLTFEIQKLASEGKPTLGGLKPESVNESVNTILYGNKGSTEIGFEGENDRKDYCGDRQNRAHKYAGKSLIKDILCLCKPHRRQGQNGAGAEDLCFSGNKWYKGGEVWSNKEQAKQHWEKIRLHCNQLPKREQHIQNQLYHLKEKVQAVLRTATEKKGRESDQNIRLGGHQATEVKQCSATTGKGNSVCLMYNITSGTLTNHSIPWLKHLEELAEKIPNDTRTNLGTSENDVETVPNGVGDAAPSTDRKINEGIRTNDDNNNNNDNDKSSTTLRC
;
A
#
# COMPACT_ATOMS: atom_id res chain seq x y z
N MET A 1 83.65 22.97 -6.88
CA MET A 1 83.43 21.77 -6.04
C MET A 1 81.95 21.39 -6.18
N ARG A 2 81.65 20.22 -6.75
CA ARG A 2 80.27 19.75 -6.99
C ARG A 2 79.65 19.30 -5.67
N ILE A 3 78.50 19.85 -5.29
CA ILE A 3 77.72 19.38 -4.15
C ILE A 3 76.34 18.98 -4.67
N TYR A 4 76.07 17.68 -4.60
CA TYR A 4 74.81 17.04 -4.93
C TYR A 4 73.81 17.31 -3.79
N PHE A 5 72.64 17.87 -4.10
CA PHE A 5 71.51 17.85 -3.18
C PHE A 5 70.59 16.70 -3.57
N SER A 6 70.63 15.62 -2.78
CA SER A 6 69.69 14.51 -2.87
C SER A 6 68.30 14.97 -2.43
N PHE A 7 67.30 14.73 -3.30
CA PHE A 7 65.89 14.88 -2.99
C PHE A 7 65.43 13.75 -2.07
N ILE A 8 64.98 14.07 -0.85
CA ILE A 8 64.17 13.16 -0.03
C ILE A 8 62.73 13.66 -0.10
N VAL A 9 61.93 13.05 -0.97
CA VAL A 9 60.48 13.21 -1.00
C VAL A 9 59.92 12.24 0.04
N VAL A 10 59.55 12.77 1.21
CA VAL A 10 58.79 12.01 2.21
C VAL A 10 57.35 11.93 1.73
N LEU A 11 56.99 10.80 1.10
CA LEU A 11 55.59 10.45 0.83
C LEU A 11 54.92 10.06 2.15
N LEU A 12 54.26 11.04 2.78
CA LEU A 12 53.24 10.78 3.80
C LEU A 12 52.03 10.14 3.12
N THR A 13 52.01 8.82 3.02
CA THR A 13 50.80 8.07 2.70
C THR A 13 49.87 8.12 3.90
N GLY A 14 49.08 9.20 3.99
CA GLY A 14 47.91 9.24 4.86
C GLY A 14 46.93 8.19 4.36
N THR A 15 46.83 7.07 5.07
CA THR A 15 45.72 6.13 4.93
C THR A 15 44.46 6.88 5.34
N VAL A 16 43.70 7.37 4.37
CA VAL A 16 42.30 7.72 4.58
C VAL A 16 41.60 6.40 4.85
N GLU A 17 41.49 6.03 6.13
CA GLU A 17 40.50 5.05 6.57
C GLU A 17 39.14 5.65 6.23
N SER A 18 38.67 5.34 5.03
CA SER A 18 37.28 5.53 4.65
C SER A 18 36.49 4.57 5.54
N SER A 19 36.09 5.06 6.71
CA SER A 19 35.08 4.41 7.52
C SER A 19 33.82 4.37 6.68
N LYS A 20 33.66 3.30 5.90
CA LYS A 20 32.38 2.86 5.36
C LYS A 20 31.53 2.44 6.55
N ALA A 21 31.05 3.43 7.30
CA ALA A 21 29.79 3.32 7.99
C ALA A 21 28.75 3.15 6.88
N GLY A 22 28.44 1.90 6.55
CA GLY A 22 27.36 1.58 5.63
C GLY A 22 26.11 2.29 6.13
N LYS A 23 25.67 3.33 5.40
CA LYS A 23 24.30 3.80 5.51
C LYS A 23 23.44 2.59 5.17
N LYS A 24 22.89 1.95 6.21
CA LYS A 24 21.73 1.07 6.09
C LYS A 24 20.75 1.87 5.23
N GLY A 25 20.48 1.45 4.00
CA GLY A 25 19.61 2.20 3.09
C GLY A 25 18.32 2.52 3.84
N SER A 26 17.96 3.80 3.94
CA SER A 26 16.72 4.21 4.60
C SER A 26 15.58 3.51 3.87
N GLN A 27 14.91 2.58 4.55
CA GLN A 27 13.81 1.84 3.95
C GLN A 27 12.61 2.78 3.81
N ILE A 28 12.19 3.06 2.58
CA ILE A 28 10.97 3.82 2.31
C ILE A 28 9.79 2.99 2.80
N LEU A 29 9.00 3.56 3.72
CA LEU A 29 7.84 2.87 4.28
C LEU A 29 6.59 3.15 3.42
N ASN A 30 5.76 2.13 3.22
CA ASN A 30 4.50 2.22 2.49
C ASN A 30 4.61 2.60 0.99
N GLU A 31 5.77 2.39 0.35
CA GLU A 31 6.00 2.78 -1.05
C GLU A 31 5.02 2.10 -2.02
N ASN A 32 4.73 0.82 -1.83
CA ASN A 32 3.84 0.06 -2.72
C ASN A 32 2.38 0.48 -2.57
N GLU A 33 1.94 0.69 -1.32
CA GLU A 33 0.60 1.21 -1.01
C GLU A 33 0.45 2.62 -1.57
N PHE A 34 1.49 3.45 -1.43
CA PHE A 34 1.52 4.79 -2.00
C PHE A 34 1.37 4.78 -3.52
N LYS A 35 2.18 3.97 -4.23
CA LYS A 35 2.08 3.83 -5.70
C LYS A 35 0.67 3.42 -6.13
N THR A 36 0.05 2.53 -5.37
CA THR A 36 -1.31 2.06 -5.64
C THR A 36 -2.33 3.18 -5.44
N LEU A 37 -2.29 3.92 -4.32
CA LEU A 37 -3.20 5.05 -4.08
C LEU A 37 -2.97 6.20 -5.07
N CYS A 38 -1.73 6.48 -5.46
CA CYS A 38 -1.45 7.43 -6.53
C CYS A 38 -2.07 7.02 -7.87
N GLY A 39 -2.16 5.72 -8.16
CA GLY A 39 -2.88 5.21 -9.33
C GLY A 39 -4.35 5.64 -9.34
N PHE A 40 -5.04 5.53 -8.20
CA PHE A 40 -6.41 6.00 -8.06
C PHE A 40 -6.52 7.53 -8.19
N VAL A 41 -5.57 8.28 -7.61
CA VAL A 41 -5.52 9.75 -7.74
C VAL A 41 -5.39 10.17 -9.19
N ASN A 42 -4.41 9.59 -9.89
CA ASN A 42 -4.12 9.90 -11.28
C ASN A 42 -5.30 9.53 -12.19
N LEU A 43 -5.91 8.36 -11.97
CA LEU A 43 -7.14 7.97 -12.67
C LEU A 43 -8.27 8.98 -12.43
N THR A 44 -8.50 9.38 -11.18
CA THR A 44 -9.56 10.34 -10.81
C THR A 44 -9.35 11.69 -11.50
N PHE A 45 -8.12 12.23 -11.48
CA PHE A 45 -7.81 13.50 -12.17
C PHE A 45 -7.88 13.39 -13.69
N GLU A 46 -7.52 12.24 -14.26
CA GLU A 46 -7.63 12.04 -15.71
C GLU A 46 -9.11 12.02 -16.14
N ILE A 47 -9.99 11.35 -15.41
CA ILE A 47 -11.45 11.41 -15.65
C ILE A 47 -11.94 12.86 -15.60
N GLN A 48 -11.49 13.63 -14.61
CA GLN A 48 -11.82 15.05 -14.50
C GLN A 48 -11.37 15.86 -15.72
N LYS A 49 -10.13 15.63 -16.17
CA LYS A 49 -9.54 16.29 -17.34
C LYS A 49 -10.29 15.94 -18.63
N LEU A 50 -10.59 14.66 -18.85
CA LEU A 50 -11.35 14.23 -20.02
C LEU A 50 -12.73 14.92 -20.08
N ALA A 51 -13.34 15.17 -18.91
CA ALA A 51 -14.62 15.85 -18.81
C ALA A 51 -14.51 17.34 -19.13
N SER A 52 -13.49 18.03 -18.60
CA SER A 52 -13.28 19.46 -18.88
C SER A 52 -12.88 19.73 -20.33
N GLU A 53 -12.20 18.78 -20.99
CA GLU A 53 -11.89 18.84 -22.42
C GLU A 53 -13.13 18.60 -23.32
N GLY A 54 -14.30 18.32 -22.73
CA GLY A 54 -15.55 18.10 -23.47
C GLY A 54 -15.49 16.88 -24.38
N LYS A 55 -14.65 15.89 -24.06
CA LYS A 55 -14.48 14.73 -24.92
C LYS A 55 -15.78 13.93 -24.97
N PRO A 56 -16.33 13.66 -26.18
CA PRO A 56 -17.56 12.89 -26.34
C PRO A 56 -17.42 11.46 -25.80
N THR A 57 -16.18 11.00 -25.57
CA THR A 57 -15.85 9.69 -25.01
C THR A 57 -16.35 9.48 -23.58
N LEU A 58 -16.74 10.52 -22.82
CA LEU A 58 -17.34 10.34 -21.49
C LEU A 58 -18.87 10.12 -21.50
N GLY A 59 -19.45 9.72 -22.64
CA GLY A 59 -20.87 9.34 -22.70
C GLY A 59 -21.83 10.48 -22.40
N GLY A 60 -21.44 11.74 -22.65
CA GLY A 60 -22.27 12.92 -22.41
C GLY A 60 -22.38 13.34 -20.94
N LEU A 61 -21.51 12.83 -20.05
CA LEU A 61 -21.40 13.32 -18.68
C LEU A 61 -21.08 14.82 -18.64
N LYS A 62 -21.84 15.57 -17.84
CA LYS A 62 -21.63 17.01 -17.67
C LYS A 62 -20.36 17.26 -16.84
N PRO A 63 -19.48 18.20 -17.24
CA PRO A 63 -18.26 18.52 -16.51
C PRO A 63 -18.50 18.83 -15.03
N GLU A 64 -19.59 19.52 -14.70
CA GLU A 64 -19.95 19.86 -13.32
C GLU A 64 -20.24 18.61 -12.49
N SER A 65 -20.99 17.65 -13.04
CA SER A 65 -21.32 16.40 -12.34
C SER A 65 -20.08 15.52 -12.13
N VAL A 66 -19.15 15.53 -13.09
CA VAL A 66 -17.85 14.85 -12.93
C VAL A 66 -17.03 15.54 -11.85
N ASN A 67 -16.98 16.87 -11.82
CA ASN A 67 -16.27 17.63 -10.79
C ASN A 67 -16.83 17.36 -9.39
N GLU A 68 -18.15 17.32 -9.20
CA GLU A 68 -18.76 16.97 -7.92
C GLU A 68 -18.39 15.55 -7.46
N SER A 69 -18.39 14.59 -8.38
CA SER A 69 -17.99 13.20 -8.10
C SER A 69 -16.51 13.12 -7.74
N VAL A 70 -15.64 13.78 -8.50
CA VAL A 70 -14.20 13.88 -8.25
C VAL A 70 -13.93 14.52 -6.89
N ASN A 71 -14.64 15.60 -6.54
CA ASN A 71 -14.48 16.25 -5.24
C ASN A 71 -14.91 15.32 -4.09
N THR A 72 -15.99 14.57 -4.29
CA THR A 72 -16.45 13.56 -3.33
C THR A 72 -15.39 12.46 -3.13
N ILE A 73 -14.79 11.96 -4.20
CA ILE A 73 -13.74 10.92 -4.15
C ILE A 73 -12.48 11.45 -3.44
N LEU A 74 -11.98 12.60 -3.88
CA LEU A 74 -10.69 13.13 -3.43
C LEU A 74 -10.75 13.78 -2.05
N TYR A 75 -11.78 14.59 -1.79
CA TYR A 75 -11.89 15.42 -0.58
C TYR A 75 -12.99 14.95 0.39
N GLY A 76 -13.87 14.04 -0.05
CA GLY A 76 -14.99 13.57 0.75
C GLY A 76 -16.17 14.53 0.79
N ASN A 77 -16.16 15.58 -0.04
CA ASN A 77 -17.20 16.60 -0.10
C ASN A 77 -17.42 17.07 -1.54
N LYS A 78 -18.63 16.93 -2.07
CA LYS A 78 -18.97 17.33 -3.45
C LYS A 78 -18.70 18.80 -3.77
N GLY A 79 -18.91 19.69 -2.79
CA GLY A 79 -18.88 21.15 -2.98
C GLY A 79 -17.61 21.82 -2.48
N SER A 80 -16.63 21.06 -2.01
CA SER A 80 -15.42 21.61 -1.41
C SER A 80 -14.17 20.82 -1.81
N THR A 81 -13.10 21.55 -2.09
CA THR A 81 -11.75 21.00 -2.28
C THR A 81 -10.86 21.26 -1.07
N GLU A 82 -11.46 21.62 0.07
CA GLU A 82 -10.72 21.85 1.29
C GLU A 82 -10.27 20.52 1.92
N ILE A 83 -8.98 20.48 2.26
CA ILE A 83 -8.39 19.39 3.03
C ILE A 83 -8.44 19.82 4.50
N GLY A 84 -9.49 19.38 5.20
CA GLY A 84 -9.71 19.68 6.61
C GLY A 84 -9.82 18.42 7.46
N PHE A 85 -9.23 18.47 8.64
CA PHE A 85 -9.49 17.53 9.73
C PHE A 85 -10.54 18.17 10.64
N GLU A 86 -11.81 17.90 10.36
CA GLU A 86 -12.93 18.42 11.16
C GLU A 86 -13.03 17.71 12.51
N GLY A 87 -12.92 18.47 13.61
CA GLY A 87 -13.31 18.04 14.95
C GLY A 87 -12.38 17.05 15.68
N GLU A 88 -11.42 16.42 15.00
CA GLU A 88 -10.52 15.42 15.60
C GLU A 88 -9.05 15.85 15.43
N ASN A 89 -8.29 15.83 16.53
CA ASN A 89 -6.92 16.37 16.55
C ASN A 89 -5.85 15.31 16.25
N ASP A 90 -6.19 14.03 16.34
CA ASP A 90 -5.23 12.94 16.25
C ASP A 90 -5.36 12.14 14.94
N ARG A 91 -4.20 11.74 14.41
CA ARG A 91 -4.07 10.93 13.18
C ARG A 91 -4.97 9.71 13.18
N LYS A 92 -4.99 8.96 14.29
CA LYS A 92 -5.73 7.71 14.43
C LYS A 92 -7.25 7.87 14.23
N ASP A 93 -7.80 9.06 14.47
CA ASP A 93 -9.26 9.26 14.34
C ASP A 93 -9.69 9.28 12.86
N TYR A 94 -8.77 9.64 11.96
CA TYR A 94 -8.97 9.57 10.51
C TYR A 94 -8.40 8.30 9.88
N CYS A 95 -7.30 7.79 10.42
CA CYS A 95 -6.56 6.69 9.81
C CYS A 95 -6.94 5.31 10.36
N GLY A 96 -7.54 5.24 11.56
CA GLY A 96 -7.88 3.98 12.22
C GLY A 96 -7.62 3.98 13.72
N ASP A 97 -8.66 3.71 14.53
CA ASP A 97 -8.53 3.46 15.97
C ASP A 97 -9.51 2.35 16.41
N ARG A 98 -8.97 1.15 16.66
CA ARG A 98 -9.76 0.02 17.17
C ARG A 98 -9.95 0.06 18.68
N GLN A 99 -9.17 0.86 19.40
CA GLN A 99 -9.29 0.99 20.85
C GLN A 99 -10.41 1.95 21.27
N ASN A 100 -10.82 2.84 20.37
CA ASN A 100 -11.99 3.68 20.57
C ASN A 100 -13.26 2.82 20.58
N ARG A 101 -14.18 3.06 21.53
CA ARG A 101 -15.47 2.34 21.64
C ARG A 101 -16.35 2.49 20.40
N ALA A 102 -16.30 3.64 19.73
CA ALA A 102 -17.04 3.84 18.48
C ALA A 102 -16.34 3.19 17.27
N HIS A 103 -15.08 2.78 17.46
CA HIS A 103 -14.09 2.54 16.41
C HIS A 103 -13.95 3.74 15.46
N LYS A 104 -12.77 3.89 14.87
CA LYS A 104 -12.52 4.89 13.83
C LYS A 104 -11.89 4.21 12.63
N TYR A 105 -12.35 4.58 11.44
CA TYR A 105 -11.94 3.95 10.19
C TYR A 105 -11.62 5.02 9.14
N ALA A 106 -10.66 4.68 8.29
CA ALA A 106 -10.29 5.43 7.09
C ALA A 106 -11.32 5.22 5.96
N GLY A 107 -11.04 5.79 4.79
CA GLY A 107 -11.86 5.59 3.58
C GLY A 107 -12.83 6.73 3.27
N LYS A 108 -12.91 7.77 4.11
CA LYS A 108 -13.80 8.93 3.88
C LYS A 108 -13.43 9.71 2.61
N SER A 109 -12.14 9.77 2.26
CA SER A 109 -11.66 10.47 1.07
C SER A 109 -10.27 9.95 0.70
N LEU A 110 -9.96 9.87 -0.58
CA LEU A 110 -8.67 9.36 -1.05
C LEU A 110 -7.48 10.22 -0.59
N ILE A 111 -7.61 11.55 -0.53
CA ILE A 111 -6.51 12.42 -0.09
C ILE A 111 -6.20 12.21 1.40
N LYS A 112 -7.22 12.12 2.27
CA LYS A 112 -7.01 11.82 3.70
C LYS A 112 -6.34 10.45 3.88
N ASP A 113 -6.73 9.45 3.09
CA ASP A 113 -6.12 8.13 3.16
C ASP A 113 -4.64 8.17 2.76
N ILE A 114 -4.29 8.91 1.70
CA ILE A 114 -2.89 9.11 1.32
C ILE A 114 -2.12 9.87 2.39
N LEU A 115 -2.68 10.93 2.99
CA LEU A 115 -2.06 11.64 4.11
C LEU A 115 -1.84 10.70 5.30
N CYS A 116 -2.77 9.79 5.58
CA CYS A 116 -2.65 8.76 6.61
C CYS A 116 -1.52 7.75 6.36
N LEU A 117 -1.06 7.54 5.13
CA LEU A 117 0.13 6.74 4.85
C LEU A 117 1.41 7.57 4.78
N CYS A 118 1.31 8.80 4.27
CA CYS A 118 2.45 9.55 3.79
C CYS A 118 2.78 10.78 4.61
N LYS A 119 1.81 11.50 5.19
CA LYS A 119 2.13 12.68 6.01
C LYS A 119 2.93 12.21 7.22
N PRO A 120 4.13 12.73 7.47
CA PRO A 120 4.91 12.36 8.64
C PRO A 120 4.19 12.65 9.97
N HIS A 121 4.53 11.90 11.04
CA HIS A 121 4.03 12.15 12.39
C HIS A 121 5.18 12.40 13.37
N ARG A 122 5.03 13.39 14.24
CA ARG A 122 5.94 13.70 15.34
C ARG A 122 5.11 14.28 16.47
N ARG A 123 5.10 13.63 17.63
CA ARG A 123 4.62 14.23 18.87
C ARG A 123 5.79 14.94 19.55
N GLN A 124 5.54 16.11 20.12
CA GLN A 124 6.54 16.84 20.90
C GLN A 124 7.06 15.92 22.02
N GLY A 125 8.39 15.75 22.09
CA GLY A 125 9.03 14.86 23.07
C GLY A 125 8.96 13.35 22.79
N GLN A 126 8.33 12.90 21.70
CA GLN A 126 8.29 11.48 21.32
C GLN A 126 8.94 11.27 19.95
N ASN A 127 10.08 10.59 19.95
CA ASN A 127 10.64 10.02 18.73
C ASN A 127 9.83 8.76 18.42
N GLY A 128 9.07 8.77 17.32
CA GLY A 128 8.35 7.57 16.94
C GLY A 128 7.94 7.43 15.49
N ALA A 129 8.28 6.26 14.95
CA ALA A 129 7.86 5.64 13.68
C ALA A 129 7.00 6.53 12.76
N GLY A 130 7.67 7.38 11.98
CA GLY A 130 7.00 8.24 10.99
C GLY A 130 7.65 9.59 10.73
N ALA A 131 8.92 9.79 11.11
CA ALA A 131 9.54 11.10 11.01
C ALA A 131 9.98 11.45 9.57
N GLU A 132 10.41 10.46 8.78
CA GLU A 132 11.02 10.67 7.46
C GLU A 132 10.74 9.47 6.52
N ASP A 133 10.87 9.69 5.21
CA ASP A 133 10.81 8.70 4.14
C ASP A 133 9.55 7.83 4.09
N LEU A 134 8.40 8.38 4.51
CA LEU A 134 7.11 7.76 4.26
C LEU A 134 6.71 7.94 2.79
N CYS A 135 6.29 6.88 2.13
CA CYS A 135 5.81 6.80 0.74
C CYS A 135 6.86 7.10 -0.34
N PHE A 136 7.79 8.02 -0.10
CA PHE A 136 8.89 8.37 -0.99
C PHE A 136 10.05 8.99 -0.21
N SER A 137 11.25 8.92 -0.79
CA SER A 137 12.46 9.46 -0.15
C SER A 137 12.39 10.98 0.01
N GLY A 138 12.91 11.48 1.14
CA GLY A 138 12.90 12.90 1.48
C GLY A 138 11.52 13.42 1.89
N ASN A 139 10.54 12.53 2.11
CA ASN A 139 9.27 12.92 2.71
C ASN A 139 9.46 13.16 4.21
N LYS A 140 9.43 14.42 4.63
CA LYS A 140 9.75 14.85 5.98
C LYS A 140 8.84 15.99 6.41
N TRP A 141 8.79 16.21 7.70
CA TRP A 141 8.15 17.36 8.33
C TRP A 141 8.63 18.70 7.77
N TYR A 142 7.74 19.67 7.72
CA TYR A 142 8.12 21.07 7.63
C TYR A 142 8.76 21.50 8.97
N LYS A 143 9.77 22.37 8.92
CA LYS A 143 10.47 22.81 10.14
C LYS A 143 9.49 23.58 11.06
N GLY A 144 9.56 23.32 12.38
CA GLY A 144 8.96 24.12 13.45
C GLY A 144 7.44 24.00 13.61
N GLY A 145 6.99 23.24 14.62
CA GLY A 145 5.62 23.35 15.15
C GLY A 145 4.50 22.80 14.26
N GLU A 146 4.81 21.92 13.30
CA GLU A 146 3.76 21.27 12.51
C GLU A 146 2.82 20.42 13.40
N VAL A 147 1.54 20.36 13.04
CA VAL A 147 0.50 19.64 13.77
C VAL A 147 -0.27 18.79 12.78
N TRP A 148 -0.75 17.63 13.22
CA TRP A 148 -1.53 16.75 12.36
C TRP A 148 -2.79 17.45 11.81
N SER A 149 -3.56 18.10 12.69
CA SER A 149 -4.86 18.71 12.37
C SER A 149 -4.78 20.07 11.65
N ASN A 150 -3.58 20.59 11.38
CA ASN A 150 -3.46 21.88 10.68
C ASN A 150 -3.77 21.73 9.17
N LYS A 151 -4.77 22.46 8.70
CA LYS A 151 -5.27 22.37 7.32
C LYS A 151 -4.26 22.89 6.29
N GLU A 152 -3.53 23.96 6.59
CA GLU A 152 -2.54 24.53 5.68
C GLU A 152 -1.38 23.55 5.45
N GLN A 153 -0.91 22.90 6.51
CA GLN A 153 0.15 21.89 6.46
C GLN A 153 -0.32 20.62 5.77
N ALA A 154 -1.57 20.19 6.00
CA ALA A 154 -2.17 19.09 5.27
C ALA A 154 -2.18 19.37 3.76
N LYS A 155 -2.58 20.58 3.35
CA LYS A 155 -2.55 21.03 1.96
C LYS A 155 -1.12 21.04 1.40
N GLN A 156 -0.15 21.59 2.13
CA GLN A 156 1.26 21.61 1.69
C GLN A 156 1.84 20.21 1.52
N HIS A 157 1.53 19.27 2.42
CA HIS A 157 1.93 17.87 2.27
C HIS A 157 1.26 17.22 1.08
N TRP A 158 -0.05 17.42 0.91
CA TRP A 158 -0.78 16.91 -0.23
C TRP A 158 -0.18 17.38 -1.56
N GLU A 159 0.18 18.66 -1.69
CA GLU A 159 0.81 19.17 -2.92
C GLU A 159 2.11 18.44 -3.24
N LYS A 160 2.97 18.22 -2.25
CA LYS A 160 4.22 17.47 -2.42
C LYS A 160 3.98 16.02 -2.81
N ILE A 161 3.03 15.36 -2.16
CA ILE A 161 2.61 13.98 -2.44
C ILE A 161 2.05 13.88 -3.86
N ARG A 162 1.17 14.80 -4.26
CA ARG A 162 0.56 14.86 -5.59
C ARG A 162 1.61 15.01 -6.69
N LEU A 163 2.64 15.83 -6.47
CA LEU A 163 3.77 15.95 -7.39
C LEU A 163 4.48 14.61 -7.59
N HIS A 164 4.70 13.83 -6.53
CA HIS A 164 5.28 12.49 -6.64
C HIS A 164 4.34 11.50 -7.33
N CYS A 165 3.03 11.56 -7.08
CA CYS A 165 2.07 10.75 -7.83
C CYS A 165 2.14 11.02 -9.34
N ASN A 166 2.34 12.29 -9.74
CA ASN A 166 2.44 12.68 -11.14
C ASN A 166 3.73 12.22 -11.82
N GLN A 167 4.78 11.95 -11.05
CA GLN A 167 6.07 11.44 -11.54
C GLN A 167 6.08 9.92 -11.72
N LEU A 168 5.12 9.20 -11.13
CA LEU A 168 5.03 7.76 -11.30
C LEU A 168 4.76 7.40 -12.76
N PRO A 169 5.32 6.28 -13.27
CA PRO A 169 5.04 5.81 -14.62
C PRO A 169 3.55 5.69 -14.88
N LYS A 170 3.15 6.20 -16.03
CA LYS A 170 1.77 6.27 -16.47
C LYS A 170 1.62 5.34 -17.67
N ARG A 171 0.58 4.50 -17.63
CA ARG A 171 0.25 3.58 -18.73
C ARG A 171 -1.10 3.95 -19.28
N GLU A 172 -1.18 4.11 -20.60
CA GLU A 172 -2.47 4.19 -21.28
C GLU A 172 -3.22 2.88 -21.08
N GLN A 173 -4.43 2.97 -20.55
CA GLN A 173 -5.30 1.83 -20.34
C GLN A 173 -6.77 2.28 -20.36
N HIS A 174 -7.68 1.35 -20.65
CA HIS A 174 -9.10 1.56 -20.41
C HIS A 174 -9.37 1.87 -18.94
N ILE A 175 -10.21 2.87 -18.66
CA ILE A 175 -10.52 3.34 -17.30
C ILE A 175 -10.94 2.18 -16.40
N GLN A 176 -11.81 1.30 -16.90
CA GLN A 176 -12.36 0.16 -16.18
C GLN A 176 -11.27 -0.87 -15.87
N ASN A 177 -10.38 -1.15 -16.83
CA ASN A 177 -9.26 -2.08 -16.62
C ASN A 177 -8.25 -1.50 -15.60
N GLN A 178 -7.95 -0.21 -15.70
CA GLN A 178 -7.07 0.46 -14.75
C GLN A 178 -7.65 0.41 -13.33
N LEU A 179 -8.94 0.73 -13.18
CA LEU A 179 -9.65 0.64 -11.90
C LEU A 179 -9.62 -0.79 -11.34
N TYR A 180 -9.90 -1.79 -12.17
CA TYR A 180 -9.85 -3.20 -11.80
C TYR A 180 -8.46 -3.61 -11.25
N HIS A 181 -7.38 -3.28 -11.97
CA HIS A 181 -6.03 -3.64 -11.50
C HIS A 181 -5.63 -2.92 -10.20
N LEU A 182 -6.04 -1.67 -10.04
CA LEU A 182 -5.79 -0.93 -8.79
C LEU A 182 -6.55 -1.56 -7.62
N LYS A 183 -7.80 -1.98 -7.84
CA LYS A 183 -8.58 -2.73 -6.86
C LYS A 183 -7.91 -4.05 -6.49
N GLU A 184 -7.47 -4.82 -7.47
CA GLU A 184 -6.77 -6.10 -7.21
C GLU A 184 -5.51 -5.90 -6.36
N LYS A 185 -4.75 -4.82 -6.59
CA LYS A 185 -3.58 -4.48 -5.75
C LYS A 185 -3.97 -4.20 -4.30
N VAL A 186 -5.03 -3.41 -4.07
CA VAL A 186 -5.53 -3.16 -2.71
C VAL A 186 -6.03 -4.47 -2.08
N GLN A 187 -6.84 -5.23 -2.82
CA GLN A 187 -7.41 -6.51 -2.39
C GLN A 187 -6.32 -7.50 -1.95
N ALA A 188 -5.23 -7.59 -2.70
CA ALA A 188 -4.10 -8.46 -2.39
C ALA A 188 -3.46 -8.07 -1.04
N VAL A 189 -3.19 -6.77 -0.83
CA VAL A 189 -2.62 -6.28 0.44
C VAL A 189 -3.55 -6.58 1.62
N LEU A 190 -4.86 -6.37 1.45
CA LEU A 190 -5.85 -6.63 2.49
C LEU A 190 -5.96 -8.13 2.83
N ARG A 191 -5.91 -9.02 1.84
CA ARG A 191 -5.90 -10.49 2.07
C ARG A 191 -4.69 -10.94 2.86
N THR A 192 -3.49 -10.51 2.47
CA THR A 192 -2.26 -10.85 3.20
C THR A 192 -2.30 -10.34 4.65
N ALA A 193 -2.96 -9.20 4.90
CA ALA A 193 -3.16 -8.70 6.25
C ALA A 193 -4.13 -9.56 7.09
N THR A 194 -5.08 -10.27 6.45
CA THR A 194 -6.05 -11.16 7.13
C THR A 194 -5.53 -12.56 7.43
N GLU A 195 -4.59 -13.08 6.66
CA GLU A 195 -4.18 -14.50 6.71
C GLU A 195 -3.26 -14.85 7.91
N LYS A 196 -2.80 -13.88 8.69
CA LYS A 196 -1.98 -14.13 9.90
C LYS A 196 -2.86 -14.65 11.05
N LYS A 197 -3.00 -15.98 11.11
CA LYS A 197 -3.76 -16.73 12.12
C LYS A 197 -3.39 -16.39 13.57
N GLY A 198 -4.42 -16.01 14.33
CA GLY A 198 -4.57 -15.88 15.78
C GLY A 198 -6.06 -15.56 16.07
N ARG A 199 -6.60 -15.95 17.24
CA ARG A 199 -8.06 -15.99 17.58
C ARG A 199 -8.95 -15.02 16.78
N GLU A 200 -10.06 -15.57 16.26
CA GLU A 200 -11.02 -15.08 15.24
C GLU A 200 -11.54 -13.62 15.29
N SER A 201 -11.09 -12.75 16.18
CA SER A 201 -11.60 -11.37 16.32
C SER A 201 -10.61 -10.24 16.00
N ASP A 202 -9.35 -10.55 15.65
CA ASP A 202 -8.28 -9.55 15.50
C ASP A 202 -7.66 -9.46 14.09
N GLN A 203 -8.47 -9.70 13.05
CA GLN A 203 -8.03 -9.48 11.67
C GLN A 203 -7.74 -7.99 11.42
N ASN A 204 -6.46 -7.64 11.36
CA ASN A 204 -6.01 -6.28 11.13
C ASN A 204 -6.11 -5.92 9.64
N ILE A 205 -7.32 -5.70 9.14
CA ILE A 205 -7.53 -5.31 7.74
C ILE A 205 -7.08 -3.87 7.57
N ARG A 206 -5.91 -3.72 6.95
CA ARG A 206 -5.23 -2.44 6.84
C ARG A 206 -4.35 -2.33 5.61
N LEU A 207 -4.12 -1.12 5.14
CA LEU A 207 -3.02 -0.79 4.24
C LEU A 207 -1.87 -0.19 5.05
N GLY A 208 -0.64 -0.57 4.70
CA GLY A 208 0.57 -0.11 5.38
C GLY A 208 0.81 -0.76 6.74
N GLY A 209 1.92 -0.37 7.37
CA GLY A 209 2.29 -0.88 8.70
C GLY A 209 2.62 -2.38 8.72
N HIS A 210 3.15 -2.91 7.61
CA HIS A 210 3.41 -4.34 7.42
C HIS A 210 4.49 -4.90 8.37
N GLN A 211 5.32 -4.03 8.95
CA GLN A 211 6.32 -4.41 9.94
C GLN A 211 5.73 -4.69 11.33
N ALA A 212 4.50 -4.26 11.61
CA ALA A 212 3.85 -4.48 12.90
C ALA A 212 3.05 -5.80 12.90
N THR A 213 3.29 -6.66 13.90
CA THR A 213 2.57 -7.93 14.07
C THR A 213 1.13 -7.73 14.51
N GLU A 214 0.87 -6.72 15.34
CA GLU A 214 -0.44 -6.33 15.84
C GLU A 214 -0.57 -4.81 15.72
N VAL A 215 -1.67 -4.31 15.15
CA VAL A 215 -1.93 -2.87 15.05
C VAL A 215 -3.30 -2.56 15.63
N LYS A 216 -3.30 -1.76 16.70
CA LYS A 216 -4.48 -1.28 17.40
C LYS A 216 -4.90 0.11 16.92
N GLN A 217 -3.93 0.94 16.52
CA GLN A 217 -4.17 2.31 16.07
C GLN A 217 -3.23 2.71 14.93
N CYS A 218 -3.76 3.39 13.93
CA CYS A 218 -2.97 4.04 12.88
C CYS A 218 -2.56 5.46 13.31
N SER A 219 -1.85 5.57 14.44
CA SER A 219 -1.42 6.85 15.01
C SER A 219 -0.04 7.31 14.56
N ALA A 220 0.76 6.44 13.92
CA ALA A 220 2.16 6.70 13.57
C ALA A 220 3.03 7.11 14.78
N THR A 221 2.69 6.62 15.98
CA THR A 221 3.52 6.80 17.18
C THR A 221 4.31 5.52 17.49
N THR A 222 5.34 5.59 18.33
CA THR A 222 6.19 4.44 18.71
C THR A 222 5.57 3.47 19.71
N GLY A 223 4.36 3.75 20.21
CA GLY A 223 3.70 2.88 21.19
C GLY A 223 3.44 1.47 20.63
N LYS A 224 3.42 0.47 21.52
CA LYS A 224 3.06 -0.90 21.13
C LYS A 224 1.65 -0.92 20.53
N GLY A 225 1.51 -1.51 19.35
CA GLY A 225 0.23 -1.55 18.62
C GLY A 225 -0.06 -0.31 17.78
N ASN A 226 0.88 0.64 17.69
CA ASN A 226 0.74 1.82 16.84
C ASN A 226 1.55 1.65 15.56
N SER A 227 1.02 2.12 14.43
CA SER A 227 1.71 2.05 13.14
C SER A 227 1.30 3.18 12.19
N VAL A 228 2.07 3.34 11.11
CA VAL A 228 1.72 4.18 9.97
C VAL A 228 0.87 3.33 9.02
N CYS A 229 -0.45 3.49 9.05
CA CYS A 229 -1.37 2.64 8.31
C CYS A 229 -2.73 3.31 8.05
N LEU A 230 -3.61 2.56 7.36
CA LEU A 230 -5.03 2.82 7.17
C LEU A 230 -5.82 1.61 7.64
N MET A 231 -6.80 1.77 8.52
CA MET A 231 -7.77 0.72 8.86
C MET A 231 -9.10 0.99 8.19
N TYR A 232 -9.58 0.02 7.42
CA TYR A 232 -10.90 0.07 6.81
C TYR A 232 -11.88 -0.80 7.58
N ASN A 233 -13.16 -0.42 7.55
CA ASN A 233 -14.22 -1.24 8.12
C ASN A 233 -14.61 -2.33 7.12
N ILE A 234 -13.80 -3.37 7.04
CA ILE A 234 -13.97 -4.48 6.10
C ILE A 234 -14.13 -5.76 6.90
N THR A 235 -15.07 -6.60 6.48
CA THR A 235 -15.25 -7.93 7.06
C THR A 235 -14.51 -8.94 6.21
N SER A 236 -13.70 -9.81 6.83
CA SER A 236 -13.04 -10.95 6.18
C SER A 236 -12.14 -10.60 4.98
N GLY A 237 -11.54 -9.40 4.97
CA GLY A 237 -10.53 -8.99 3.99
C GLY A 237 -11.01 -8.84 2.56
N THR A 238 -12.32 -8.93 2.30
CA THR A 238 -12.90 -8.82 0.96
C THR A 238 -13.39 -7.41 0.71
N LEU A 239 -12.87 -6.73 -0.32
CA LEU A 239 -13.40 -5.46 -0.80
C LEU A 239 -14.75 -5.71 -1.45
N THR A 240 -15.80 -5.35 -0.74
CA THR A 240 -17.13 -5.17 -1.31
C THR A 240 -17.30 -3.73 -1.77
N ASN A 241 -18.30 -3.47 -2.62
CA ASN A 241 -18.62 -2.12 -3.12
C ASN A 241 -18.96 -1.09 -2.02
N HIS A 242 -19.07 -1.50 -0.75
CA HIS A 242 -19.34 -0.62 0.41
C HIS A 242 -18.16 -0.48 1.37
N SER A 243 -17.04 -1.15 1.08
CA SER A 243 -15.91 -1.30 2.02
C SER A 243 -15.10 -0.02 2.23
N ILE A 244 -15.01 0.84 1.20
CA ILE A 244 -14.24 2.08 1.21
C ILE A 244 -15.04 3.17 0.49
N PRO A 245 -15.57 4.19 1.19
CA PRO A 245 -16.46 5.18 0.59
C PRO A 245 -15.92 5.90 -0.65
N TRP A 246 -14.67 6.38 -0.65
CA TRP A 246 -14.12 7.05 -1.85
C TRP A 246 -13.98 6.10 -3.04
N LEU A 247 -13.70 4.82 -2.80
CA LEU A 247 -13.55 3.82 -3.87
C LEU A 247 -14.91 3.52 -4.50
N LYS A 248 -15.95 3.38 -3.67
CA LYS A 248 -17.35 3.22 -4.14
C LYS A 248 -17.74 4.35 -5.09
N HIS A 249 -17.46 5.60 -4.72
CA HIS A 249 -17.79 6.74 -5.58
C HIS A 249 -17.00 6.76 -6.89
N LEU A 250 -15.75 6.29 -6.88
CA LEU A 250 -14.95 6.15 -8.10
C LEU A 250 -15.49 5.03 -9.01
N GLU A 251 -15.96 3.92 -8.44
CA GLU A 251 -16.63 2.85 -9.18
C GLU A 251 -17.92 3.35 -9.83
N GLU A 252 -18.79 4.01 -9.06
CA GLU A 252 -20.04 4.61 -9.57
C GLU A 252 -19.80 5.66 -10.67
N LEU A 253 -18.69 6.40 -10.60
CA LEU A 253 -18.28 7.32 -11.66
C LEU A 253 -17.80 6.57 -12.90
N ALA A 254 -16.96 5.55 -12.72
CA ALA A 254 -16.40 4.75 -13.82
C ALA A 254 -17.48 3.92 -14.56
N GLU A 255 -18.53 3.48 -13.88
CA GLU A 255 -19.66 2.77 -14.48
C GLU A 255 -20.46 3.63 -15.48
N LYS A 256 -20.45 4.95 -15.29
CA LYS A 256 -21.12 5.90 -16.19
C LYS A 256 -20.28 6.24 -17.42
N ILE A 257 -19.03 5.81 -17.46
CA ILE A 257 -18.09 6.08 -18.53
C ILE A 257 -18.11 4.90 -19.51
N PRO A 258 -18.18 5.14 -20.84
CA PRO A 258 -18.07 4.09 -21.84
C PRO A 258 -16.83 3.21 -21.63
N ASN A 259 -16.99 1.88 -21.76
CA ASN A 259 -15.95 0.89 -21.46
C ASN A 259 -14.70 1.00 -22.35
N ASP A 260 -14.84 1.58 -23.53
CA ASP A 260 -13.75 1.81 -24.48
C ASP A 260 -12.96 3.09 -24.19
N THR A 261 -13.37 3.89 -23.20
CA THR A 261 -12.65 5.13 -22.82
C THR A 261 -11.28 4.82 -22.25
N ARG A 262 -10.24 5.37 -22.87
CA ARG A 262 -8.85 5.26 -22.43
C ARG A 262 -8.38 6.51 -21.71
N THR A 263 -7.50 6.31 -20.75
CA THR A 263 -6.76 7.39 -20.10
C THR A 263 -5.58 7.80 -20.96
N ASN A 264 -5.42 9.10 -21.26
CA ASN A 264 -4.25 9.60 -22.00
C ASN A 264 -3.15 9.91 -20.99
N LEU A 265 -2.72 8.86 -20.29
CA LEU A 265 -1.80 8.98 -19.17
C LEU A 265 -0.34 9.13 -19.66
N GLY A 266 -0.02 8.84 -20.93
CA GLY A 266 1.23 9.24 -21.61
C GLY A 266 2.50 8.53 -21.11
N THR A 267 3.10 7.72 -21.99
CA THR A 267 4.35 6.99 -21.82
C THR A 267 5.58 7.82 -22.23
N SER A 268 6.70 7.60 -21.54
CA SER A 268 7.99 7.44 -22.21
C SER A 268 8.13 5.97 -22.52
N GLU A 269 8.16 5.59 -23.80
CA GLU A 269 8.58 4.26 -24.23
C GLU A 269 10.00 4.00 -23.71
N ASN A 270 10.13 2.98 -22.86
CA ASN A 270 11.28 2.11 -22.62
C ASN A 270 11.17 1.59 -21.19
N ASP A 271 10.34 0.56 -21.00
CA ASP A 271 10.49 -0.46 -19.95
C ASP A 271 9.49 -1.57 -20.28
N VAL A 272 9.80 -2.32 -21.35
CA VAL A 272 9.28 -3.66 -21.52
C VAL A 272 9.97 -4.51 -20.46
N GLU A 273 9.35 -4.61 -19.29
CA GLU A 273 9.69 -5.67 -18.34
C GLU A 273 9.29 -6.99 -19.00
N THR A 274 10.32 -7.67 -19.49
CA THR A 274 10.23 -8.96 -20.16
C THR A 274 9.80 -9.98 -19.12
N VAL A 275 8.55 -10.43 -19.21
CA VAL A 275 8.11 -11.67 -18.57
C VAL A 275 8.86 -12.81 -19.28
N PRO A 276 9.64 -13.67 -18.58
CA PRO A 276 10.24 -14.83 -19.22
C PRO A 276 9.14 -15.83 -19.57
N ASN A 277 8.81 -15.94 -20.86
CA ASN A 277 8.11 -17.09 -21.41
C ASN A 277 9.13 -18.08 -22.00
N GLY A 278 9.10 -19.29 -21.46
CA GLY A 278 9.78 -20.50 -21.92
C GLY A 278 9.63 -21.49 -20.77
N VAL A 279 8.81 -22.54 -20.85
CA VAL A 279 8.78 -23.66 -21.79
C VAL A 279 7.32 -24.19 -21.75
N GLY A 280 6.54 -24.30 -22.83
CA GLY A 280 6.79 -25.17 -23.97
C GLY A 280 6.13 -26.53 -23.71
N ASP A 281 4.82 -26.62 -23.97
CA ASP A 281 4.07 -27.88 -23.91
C ASP A 281 4.61 -28.89 -24.94
N ALA A 282 5.05 -30.04 -24.46
CA ALA A 282 5.13 -31.26 -25.25
C ALA A 282 4.84 -32.46 -24.35
N ALA A 283 3.75 -33.16 -24.63
CA ALA A 283 3.48 -34.52 -24.16
C ALA A 283 3.20 -35.41 -25.38
N PRO A 284 3.21 -36.75 -25.27
CA PRO A 284 3.98 -37.64 -24.38
C PRO A 284 4.78 -38.67 -25.21
N SER A 285 5.78 -39.33 -24.62
CA SER A 285 6.38 -40.54 -25.20
C SER A 285 6.52 -41.63 -24.14
N THR A 286 5.80 -42.72 -24.39
CA THR A 286 5.90 -44.02 -23.73
C THR A 286 7.23 -44.70 -24.09
N ASP A 287 8.00 -45.15 -23.10
CA ASP A 287 8.60 -46.49 -23.11
C ASP A 287 9.24 -46.89 -21.76
N ARG A 288 8.49 -47.72 -21.05
CA ARG A 288 8.88 -48.97 -20.37
C ARG A 288 10.39 -49.24 -20.17
N LYS A 289 10.80 -49.41 -18.89
CA LYS A 289 11.52 -50.62 -18.47
C LYS A 289 11.20 -50.99 -17.01
N ILE A 290 10.67 -52.20 -16.92
CA ILE A 290 10.27 -52.97 -15.75
C ILE A 290 11.54 -53.51 -15.09
N ASN A 291 11.60 -53.53 -13.76
CA ASN A 291 12.40 -54.52 -13.04
C ASN A 291 11.50 -55.18 -11.99
N GLU A 292 11.03 -56.38 -12.34
CA GLU A 292 10.39 -57.32 -11.43
C GLU A 292 11.46 -58.07 -10.62
N GLY A 293 11.22 -58.18 -9.32
CA GLY A 293 11.88 -59.12 -8.41
C GLY A 293 10.87 -59.51 -7.33
N ILE A 294 10.44 -60.77 -7.39
CA ILE A 294 9.27 -61.36 -6.73
C ILE A 294 9.69 -62.20 -5.48
N ARG A 295 8.72 -62.39 -4.55
CA ARG A 295 8.60 -63.38 -3.41
C ARG A 295 9.32 -63.04 -2.09
N THR A 296 8.80 -63.31 -0.88
CA THR A 296 7.59 -64.03 -0.39
C THR A 296 7.33 -63.68 1.08
N ASN A 297 6.09 -63.95 1.53
CA ASN A 297 5.57 -63.91 2.92
C ASN A 297 6.50 -64.53 3.97
N ASP A 298 6.43 -64.00 5.21
CA ASP A 298 6.18 -64.82 6.41
C ASP A 298 5.72 -63.94 7.60
N ASP A 299 4.82 -64.54 8.37
CA ASP A 299 4.07 -64.01 9.50
C ASP A 299 4.93 -63.68 10.74
N ASN A 300 4.50 -62.69 11.55
CA ASN A 300 4.17 -62.95 12.96
C ASN A 300 3.61 -61.72 13.71
N ASN A 301 2.36 -61.90 14.12
CA ASN A 301 1.67 -61.42 15.32
C ASN A 301 2.51 -60.79 16.45
N ASN A 302 2.02 -59.67 17.01
CA ASN A 302 1.41 -59.73 18.35
C ASN A 302 0.56 -58.49 18.67
N ASN A 303 -0.72 -58.78 18.95
CA ASN A 303 -1.71 -57.93 19.59
C ASN A 303 -1.33 -57.57 21.03
N ASN A 304 -1.84 -56.43 21.51
CA ASN A 304 -2.72 -56.45 22.69
C ASN A 304 -3.57 -55.17 22.73
N ASP A 305 -4.85 -55.35 22.39
CA ASP A 305 -5.96 -54.52 22.82
C ASP A 305 -6.15 -54.64 24.34
N ASN A 306 -6.65 -53.58 24.97
CA ASN A 306 -7.75 -53.75 25.90
C ASN A 306 -8.64 -52.50 25.89
N ASP A 307 -9.79 -52.72 25.28
CA ASP A 307 -10.97 -51.88 25.21
C ASP A 307 -11.75 -51.93 26.54
N LYS A 308 -12.40 -50.82 26.92
CA LYS A 308 -13.60 -50.84 27.77
C LYS A 308 -14.38 -49.53 27.66
N SER A 309 -15.37 -49.57 26.78
CA SER A 309 -16.55 -48.72 26.72
C SER A 309 -17.38 -48.74 28.03
N SER A 310 -17.97 -47.59 28.42
CA SER A 310 -19.41 -47.46 28.72
C SER A 310 -19.82 -46.02 29.17
N THR A 311 -20.62 -45.36 28.35
CA THR A 311 -22.01 -44.85 28.62
C THR A 311 -22.33 -43.98 29.87
N THR A 312 -22.72 -42.73 29.58
CA THR A 312 -23.86 -41.93 30.15
C THR A 312 -23.88 -41.47 31.61
N LEU A 313 -23.98 -40.14 31.83
CA LEU A 313 -25.13 -39.50 32.51
C LEU A 313 -25.04 -37.96 32.52
N ARG A 314 -26.21 -37.35 32.28
CA ARG A 314 -26.53 -35.93 32.50
C ARG A 314 -26.49 -35.58 34.00
N CYS A 315 -26.09 -34.35 34.30
CA CYS A 315 -26.75 -33.40 35.21
C CYS A 315 -26.46 -31.99 34.70
#